data_AF-A0A9D6HKV8-F1
#
_entry.id   AF-A0A9D6HKV8-F1
#
_cell.length_a   1.000
_cell.length_b   1.000
_cell.length_c   1.000
_cell.angle_alpha   90.00
_cell.angle_beta   90.00
_cell.angle_gamma   90.00
#
_symmetry.space_group_name_H-M   'P 1'
#
loop_
_entity.id
_entity.type
_entity.pdbx_description
1 polymer ?
#
loop_
_entity_poly.entity_id
_entity_poly.type
_entity_poly.pdbx_seq_one_letter_code
_entity_poly.pdbx_strand_id
1 'polypeptide(L)'
;MDEPGAALDRRAALGRLGAPAWREPDAHGEMPAPPHNHEGHTWKHADGMLYRIVRDGWRDPFNKTERLTMPAFGQILSPTEIRAVVNDLKTRWSPEQRRFQIEESRKAPFPPEAG
;
A
#
# COMPACT_ATOMS: atom_id res chain seq x y z
N MET A 1 25.99 -6.27 -24.01
CA MET A 1 24.88 -5.54 -24.65
C MET A 1 23.82 -5.50 -23.57
N ASP A 2 23.98 -4.54 -22.66
CA ASP A 2 23.26 -4.49 -21.39
C ASP A 2 22.09 -3.50 -21.56
N GLU A 3 20.88 -4.04 -21.55
CA GLU A 3 19.63 -3.29 -21.67
C GLU A 3 19.43 -2.36 -20.46
N PRO A 4 19.26 -1.04 -20.63
CA PRO A 4 19.07 -0.08 -19.55
C PRO A 4 17.60 -0.02 -19.08
N GLY A 5 16.96 -1.18 -18.87
CA GLY A 5 15.54 -1.29 -18.54
C GLY A 5 15.22 -1.61 -17.07
N ALA A 6 16.16 -2.16 -16.31
CA ALA A 6 15.89 -2.74 -14.98
C ALA A 6 15.91 -1.74 -13.80
N ALA A 7 16.19 -0.47 -14.05
CA ALA A 7 16.39 0.53 -12.99
C ALA A 7 15.15 1.38 -12.66
N LEU A 8 14.10 1.37 -13.49
CA LEU A 8 12.94 2.26 -13.32
C LEU A 8 11.87 1.71 -12.33
N ASP A 9 11.95 0.44 -11.94
CA ASP A 9 10.82 -0.25 -11.30
C ASP A 9 10.84 -0.24 -9.76
N ARG A 10 11.98 0.05 -9.12
CA ARG A 10 12.07 0.04 -7.64
C ARG A 10 11.32 1.18 -6.94
N ARG A 11 10.99 2.26 -7.66
CA ARG A 11 10.19 3.39 -7.15
C ARG A 11 8.71 3.28 -7.48
N ALA A 12 8.34 2.52 -8.52
CA ALA A 12 6.97 2.18 -8.86
C ALA A 12 6.39 1.09 -7.95
N ALA A 13 7.24 0.18 -7.45
CA ALA A 13 6.87 -0.92 -6.55
C ALA A 13 6.20 -0.50 -5.22
N LEU A 14 6.24 0.78 -4.84
CA LEU A 14 5.55 1.31 -3.66
C LEU A 14 4.27 2.11 -4.01
N GLY A 15 3.69 1.94 -5.20
CA GLY A 15 2.37 2.47 -5.55
C GLY A 15 2.25 4.00 -5.49
N ARG A 16 3.37 4.74 -5.66
CA ARG A 16 3.41 6.19 -5.46
C ARG A 16 2.41 6.97 -6.32
N LEU A 17 2.21 6.54 -7.57
CA LEU A 17 1.31 7.18 -8.55
C LEU A 17 0.08 6.31 -8.90
N GLY A 18 -0.01 5.10 -8.33
CA GLY A 18 -0.96 4.08 -8.80
C GLY A 18 -0.65 3.61 -10.22
N ALA A 19 -1.47 2.70 -10.72
CA ALA A 19 -1.45 2.31 -12.13
C ALA A 19 -2.23 3.32 -13.00
N PRO A 20 -1.87 3.49 -14.28
CA PRO A 20 -2.72 4.22 -15.23
C PRO A 20 -4.14 3.64 -15.26
N ALA A 21 -5.15 4.50 -15.38
CA ALA A 21 -6.56 4.10 -15.40
C ALA A 21 -7.01 3.23 -14.20
N TRP A 22 -6.42 3.41 -13.00
CA TRP A 22 -6.79 2.67 -11.78
C TRP A 22 -8.27 2.75 -11.36
N ARG A 23 -9.04 3.63 -12.00
CA ARG A 23 -10.49 3.77 -11.78
C ARG A 23 -11.34 2.91 -12.71
N GLU A 24 -10.73 2.15 -13.63
CA GLU A 24 -11.40 1.28 -14.58
C GLU A 24 -10.88 -0.17 -14.42
N PRO A 25 -11.74 -1.19 -14.52
CA PRO A 25 -11.28 -2.58 -14.52
C PRO A 25 -10.40 -2.89 -15.73
N ASP A 26 -9.38 -3.71 -15.54
CA ASP A 26 -8.52 -4.20 -16.62
C ASP A 26 -9.20 -5.28 -17.49
N ALA A 27 -8.46 -5.86 -18.43
CA ALA A 27 -8.95 -6.92 -19.32
C ALA A 27 -9.40 -8.20 -18.58
N HIS A 28 -8.99 -8.38 -17.33
CA HIS A 28 -9.41 -9.47 -16.44
C HIS A 28 -10.58 -9.06 -15.54
N GLY A 29 -11.04 -7.82 -15.62
CA GLY A 29 -12.06 -7.24 -14.76
C GLY A 29 -11.55 -6.93 -13.35
N GLU A 30 -10.24 -6.79 -13.16
CA GLU A 30 -9.61 -6.43 -11.89
C GLU A 30 -9.37 -4.93 -11.80
N MET A 31 -9.50 -4.35 -10.61
CA MET A 31 -9.17 -2.95 -10.37
C MET A 31 -7.64 -2.78 -10.21
N PRO A 32 -6.99 -1.94 -11.03
CA PRO A 32 -5.57 -1.66 -10.87
C PRO A 32 -5.27 -0.92 -9.56
N ALA A 33 -4.01 -0.99 -9.10
CA ALA A 33 -3.62 -0.40 -7.83
C ALA A 33 -3.85 1.14 -7.80
N PRO A 34 -4.61 1.68 -6.82
CA PRO A 34 -4.81 3.12 -6.69
C PRO A 34 -3.54 3.82 -6.20
N PRO A 35 -3.41 5.15 -6.39
CA PRO A 35 -2.32 5.91 -5.79
C PRO A 35 -2.45 5.90 -4.26
N HIS A 36 -1.32 5.76 -3.56
CA HIS A 36 -1.29 5.85 -2.09
C HIS A 36 -1.14 7.29 -1.55
N ASN A 37 -1.31 8.29 -2.42
CA ASN A 37 -1.26 9.71 -2.07
C ASN A 37 -2.64 10.24 -1.61
N HIS A 38 -2.80 11.56 -1.57
CA HIS A 38 -4.05 12.22 -1.16
C HIS A 38 -5.25 11.99 -2.09
N GLU A 39 -5.04 11.54 -3.34
CA GLU A 39 -6.10 11.27 -4.33
C GLU A 39 -6.72 9.88 -4.16
N GLY A 40 -6.01 8.99 -3.47
CA GLY A 40 -6.49 7.65 -3.11
C GLY A 40 -7.23 7.63 -1.78
N HIS A 41 -7.39 6.42 -1.25
CA HIS A 41 -8.14 6.17 0.00
C HIS A 41 -7.31 5.46 1.07
N THR A 42 -6.02 5.21 0.84
CA THR A 42 -5.15 4.46 1.77
C THR A 42 -5.11 5.07 3.17
N TRP A 43 -5.23 6.40 3.28
CA TRP A 43 -5.28 7.15 4.53
C TRP A 43 -6.50 6.80 5.42
N LYS A 44 -7.53 6.12 4.90
CA LYS A 44 -8.68 5.68 5.70
C LYS A 44 -8.39 4.45 6.56
N HIS A 45 -7.24 3.79 6.35
CA HIS A 45 -6.88 2.57 7.06
C HIS A 45 -5.95 2.86 8.25
N ALA A 46 -6.24 2.21 9.36
CA ALA A 46 -5.44 2.27 10.58
C ALA A 46 -4.05 1.65 10.40
N ASP A 47 -3.10 2.03 11.26
CA ASP A 47 -1.72 1.53 11.25
C ASP A 47 -1.61 0.01 11.25
N GLY A 48 -2.35 -0.67 12.13
CA GLY A 48 -2.33 -2.13 12.21
C GLY A 48 -2.86 -2.80 10.93
N MET A 49 -3.84 -2.17 10.26
CA MET A 49 -4.37 -2.67 8.99
C MET A 49 -3.35 -2.48 7.86
N LEU A 50 -2.77 -1.29 7.73
CA LEU A 50 -1.75 -1.01 6.72
C LEU A 50 -0.51 -1.91 6.90
N TYR A 51 -0.10 -2.12 8.15
CA TYR A 51 0.99 -3.05 8.48
C TYR A 51 0.69 -4.47 8.00
N ARG A 52 -0.49 -5.01 8.30
CA ARG A 52 -0.88 -6.37 7.88
C ARG A 52 -1.02 -6.49 6.37
N ILE A 53 -1.59 -5.47 5.71
CA ILE A 53 -1.67 -5.41 4.24
C ILE A 53 -0.27 -5.55 3.64
N VAL A 54 0.73 -4.79 4.12
CA VAL A 54 2.11 -4.90 3.63
C VAL A 54 2.74 -6.25 3.98
N ARG A 55 2.58 -6.72 5.23
CA ARG A 55 3.20 -7.96 5.71
C ARG A 55 2.65 -9.20 5.00
N ASP A 56 1.33 -9.31 4.95
CA ASP A 56 0.61 -10.53 4.56
C ASP A 56 0.13 -10.47 3.09
N GLY A 57 0.28 -9.32 2.45
CA GLY A 57 -0.27 -9.05 1.12
C GLY A 57 -1.75 -8.67 1.18
N TRP A 58 -2.31 -8.35 0.03
CA TRP A 58 -3.72 -7.99 -0.09
C TRP A 58 -4.34 -8.56 -1.35
N ARG A 59 -5.54 -9.11 -1.21
CA ARG A 59 -6.42 -9.43 -2.32
C ARG A 59 -7.55 -8.41 -2.33
N ASP A 60 -7.73 -7.71 -3.44
CA ASP A 60 -8.88 -6.83 -3.59
C ASP A 60 -10.17 -7.67 -3.56
N PRO A 61 -11.11 -7.41 -2.63
CA PRO A 61 -12.33 -8.19 -2.49
C PRO A 61 -13.26 -8.07 -3.70
N PHE A 62 -13.11 -7.04 -4.53
CA PHE A 62 -13.90 -6.83 -5.74
C PHE A 62 -13.28 -7.49 -6.98
N ASN A 63 -12.02 -7.92 -6.91
CA ASN A 63 -11.42 -8.71 -7.99
C ASN A 63 -12.07 -10.09 -8.06
N LYS A 64 -12.37 -10.54 -9.28
CA LYS A 64 -12.99 -11.85 -9.55
C LYS A 64 -12.00 -13.02 -9.41
N THR A 65 -10.73 -12.74 -9.13
CA THR A 65 -9.68 -13.73 -8.98
C THR A 65 -9.29 -13.91 -7.51
N GLU A 66 -8.67 -15.05 -7.22
CA GLU A 66 -8.09 -15.33 -5.90
C GLU A 66 -6.65 -14.78 -5.74
N ARG A 67 -6.12 -14.14 -6.78
CA ARG A 67 -4.76 -13.61 -6.80
C ARG A 67 -4.62 -12.44 -5.83
N LEU A 68 -3.50 -12.40 -5.10
CA LEU A 68 -3.12 -11.20 -4.37
C LEU A 68 -2.90 -10.04 -5.35
N THR A 69 -3.66 -8.97 -5.18
CA THR A 69 -3.48 -7.69 -5.87
C THR A 69 -2.20 -6.98 -5.39
N MET A 70 -1.77 -7.28 -4.15
CA MET A 70 -0.50 -6.85 -3.61
C MET A 70 0.21 -8.05 -2.95
N PRO A 71 1.45 -8.37 -3.33
CA PRO A 71 2.19 -9.49 -2.74
C PRO A 71 2.52 -9.22 -1.26
N ALA A 72 2.77 -10.31 -0.52
CA ALA A 72 3.22 -10.25 0.86
C ALA A 72 4.70 -9.86 0.94
N PHE A 73 5.04 -8.91 1.82
CA PHE A 73 6.42 -8.47 2.03
C PHE A 73 7.02 -8.93 3.37
N GLY A 74 6.26 -9.64 4.22
CA GLY A 74 6.72 -10.05 5.55
C GLY A 74 7.90 -11.04 5.57
N GLN A 75 8.21 -11.68 4.44
CA GLN A 75 9.40 -12.53 4.29
C GLN A 75 10.63 -11.77 3.79
N ILE A 76 10.46 -10.49 3.41
CA ILE A 76 11.49 -9.65 2.79
C ILE A 76 11.82 -8.45 3.68
N LEU A 77 10.81 -7.88 4.35
CA LEU A 77 10.92 -6.72 5.23
C LEU A 77 10.73 -7.15 6.68
N SER A 78 11.61 -6.64 7.55
CA SER A 78 11.42 -6.73 9.00
C SER A 78 10.19 -5.93 9.45
N PRO A 79 9.63 -6.23 10.64
CA PRO A 79 8.53 -5.46 11.20
C PRO A 79 8.80 -3.94 11.27
N THR A 80 10.00 -3.52 11.64
CA THR A 80 10.39 -2.11 11.72
C THR A 80 10.47 -1.46 10.33
N GLU A 81 10.92 -2.19 9.30
CA GLU A 81 10.92 -1.71 7.91
C GLU A 81 9.50 -1.56 7.36
N ILE A 82 8.60 -2.50 7.67
CA ILE A 82 7.18 -2.38 7.29
C ILE A 82 6.57 -1.12 7.94
N ARG A 83 6.86 -0.88 9.23
CA ARG A 83 6.46 0.35 9.91
C ARG A 83 7.03 1.59 9.23
N ALA A 84 8.29 1.56 8.81
CA ALA A 84 8.93 2.67 8.08
C ALA A 84 8.24 2.95 6.74
N VAL A 85 7.87 1.90 5.98
CA VAL A 85 7.09 2.03 4.74
C VAL A 85 5.74 2.70 5.01
N VAL A 86 4.98 2.23 6.01
CA VAL A 86 3.69 2.84 6.36
C VAL A 86 3.88 4.31 6.74
N ASN A 87 4.92 4.64 7.53
CA ASN A 87 5.21 6.03 7.89
C ASN A 87 5.60 6.91 6.68
N ASP A 88 6.33 6.40 5.70
CA ASP A 88 6.61 7.12 4.44
C ASP A 88 5.31 7.41 3.67
N LEU A 89 4.34 6.48 3.64
CA LEU A 89 3.04 6.74 3.01
C LEU A 89 2.31 7.92 3.68
N LYS A 90 2.34 8.00 5.02
CA LYS A 90 1.69 9.08 5.77
C LYS A 90 2.18 10.48 5.37
N THR A 91 3.42 10.60 4.91
CA THR A 91 4.01 11.90 4.53
C THR A 91 3.33 12.55 3.33
N ARG A 92 2.58 11.77 2.53
CA ARG A 92 1.95 12.21 1.27
C ARG A 92 0.49 12.62 1.42
N TRP A 93 -0.06 12.47 2.60
CA TRP A 93 -1.46 12.78 2.88
C TRP A 93 -1.60 14.23 3.36
N SER A 94 -2.77 14.81 3.14
CA SER A 94 -3.08 16.14 3.66
C SER A 94 -3.09 16.13 5.21
N PRO A 95 -2.95 17.30 5.87
CA PRO A 95 -3.08 17.38 7.33
C PRO A 95 -4.39 16.80 7.85
N GLU A 96 -5.50 16.97 7.12
CA GLU A 96 -6.80 16.43 7.50
C GLU A 96 -6.85 14.90 7.38
N GLN A 97 -6.33 14.35 6.28
CA GLN A 97 -6.24 12.90 6.08
C GLN A 97 -5.35 12.24 7.14
N ARG A 98 -4.22 12.87 7.51
CA ARG A 98 -3.39 12.40 8.63
C ARG A 98 -4.14 12.41 9.95
N ARG A 99 -4.92 13.45 10.25
CA ARG A 99 -5.75 13.52 11.47
C ARG A 99 -6.76 12.37 11.50
N PHE A 100 -7.49 12.14 10.41
CA PHE A 100 -8.42 11.02 10.30
C PHE A 100 -7.70 9.68 10.54
N GLN A 101 -6.55 9.48 9.91
CA GLN A 101 -5.79 8.25 10.03
C GLN A 101 -5.26 8.01 11.45
N ILE A 102 -4.87 9.07 12.16
CA ILE A 102 -4.48 8.98 13.58
C ILE A 102 -5.64 8.46 14.43
N GLU A 103 -6.86 8.97 14.22
CA GLU A 103 -8.04 8.50 14.95
C GLU A 103 -8.37 7.03 14.65
N GLU A 104 -8.26 6.60 13.38
CA GLU A 104 -8.40 5.19 13.04
C GLU A 104 -7.29 4.33 13.66
N SER A 105 -6.06 4.84 13.71
CA SER A 105 -4.91 4.13 14.28
C SER A 105 -4.99 3.99 15.79
N ARG A 106 -5.75 4.82 16.50
CA ARG A 106 -6.04 4.60 17.93
C ARG A 106 -6.86 3.33 18.17
N LYS A 107 -7.73 2.96 17.22
CA LYS A 107 -8.56 1.74 17.30
C LYS A 107 -7.77 0.49 16.93
N ALA A 108 -6.80 0.62 16.02
CA ALA A 108 -5.94 -0.46 15.55
C ALA A 108 -4.50 0.06 15.32
N PRO A 109 -3.69 0.17 16.39
CA PRO A 109 -2.32 0.67 16.29
C PRO A 109 -1.41 -0.35 15.59
N PHE A 110 -0.16 0.06 15.32
CA PHE A 110 0.89 -0.88 14.95
C PHE A 110 0.97 -2.03 15.97
N PRO A 111 1.22 -3.26 15.52
CA PRO A 111 1.36 -4.38 16.44
C PRO A 111 2.71 -4.28 17.19
N PRO A 112 2.84 -4.90 18.38
CA PRO A 112 4.02 -4.75 19.24
C PRO A 112 5.34 -5.12 18.57
N GLU A 113 5.33 -6.11 17.67
CA GLU A 113 6.51 -6.54 16.92
C GLU A 113 7.07 -5.46 15.97
N ALA A 114 6.31 -4.41 15.66
CA ALA A 114 6.76 -3.30 14.84
C ALA A 114 7.53 -2.21 15.62
N GLY A 115 7.73 -2.43 16.93
CA GLY A 115 8.35 -1.50 17.90
C GLY A 115 9.86 -1.62 18.02
#